data_AF-A0A7Y3DEI3-F1
#
_entry.id   AF-A0A7Y3DEI3-F1
#
_cell.length_a   1.000
_cell.length_b   1.000
_cell.length_c   1.000
_cell.angle_alpha   90.00
_cell.angle_beta   90.00
_cell.angle_gamma   90.00
#
_symmetry.space_group_name_H-M   'P 1'
#
loop_
_entity.id
_entity.type
_entity.pdbx_description
1 polymer ?
#
loop_
_entity_poly.entity_id
_entity_poly.type
_entity_poly.pdbx_seq_one_letter_code
_entity_poly.pdbx_strand_id
1 'polypeptide(L)' 'MSRPFRFGVQISTLPAEGWAERVRRIESLGYSSLFVPDHFGPQ' A
#
# COMPACT_ATOMS: atom_id res chain seq x y z
N MET A 1 1.10 -17.70 20.65
CA MET A 1 1.32 -17.74 19.19
C MET A 1 2.32 -16.65 18.84
N SER A 2 3.39 -16.95 18.09
CA SER A 2 4.28 -15.89 17.61
C SER A 2 3.53 -15.05 16.57
N ARG A 3 3.73 -13.72 16.61
CA ARG A 3 3.18 -12.83 15.57
C ARG A 3 4.00 -13.02 14.29
N PRO A 4 3.39 -13.38 13.15
CA PRO A 4 4.11 -13.50 11.89
C PRO A 4 4.75 -12.16 11.48
N PHE A 5 5.99 -12.21 11.01
CA PHE A 5 6.66 -11.06 10.39
C PHE A 5 6.02 -10.76 9.03
N ARG A 6 5.81 -9.48 8.71
CA ARG A 6 5.12 -9.03 7.49
C ARG A 6 5.77 -7.79 6.94
N PHE A 7 5.77 -7.67 5.61
CA PHE A 7 6.20 -6.47 4.92
C PHE A 7 4.99 -5.61 4.55
N GLY A 8 5.11 -4.30 4.77
CA GLY A 8 4.16 -3.28 4.31
C GLY A 8 4.84 -2.33 3.34
N VAL A 9 4.04 -1.59 2.58
CA VAL A 9 4.51 -0.55 1.66
C VAL A 9 3.73 0.75 1.88
N GLN A 10 4.41 1.89 1.79
CA GLN A 10 3.80 3.21 1.81
C GLN A 10 3.96 3.85 0.43
N ILE A 11 2.88 4.45 -0.09
CA ILE A 11 2.90 5.20 -1.35
C ILE A 11 2.70 6.68 -1.07
N SER A 12 3.34 7.55 -1.84
CA SER A 12 3.19 9.01 -1.69
C SER A 12 1.95 9.56 -2.40
N THR A 13 1.52 8.89 -3.46
CA THR A 13 0.37 9.29 -4.26
C THR A 13 -0.44 8.08 -4.65
N LEU A 14 -1.75 8.28 -4.72
CA LEU A 14 -2.67 7.27 -5.20
C LEU A 14 -3.64 7.86 -6.24
N PRO A 15 -3.40 7.66 -7.54
CA PRO A 15 -4.38 8.03 -8.55
C PRO A 15 -5.63 7.14 -8.45
N ALA A 16 -6.81 7.75 -8.57
CA ALA A 16 -8.09 7.04 -8.59
C ALA A 16 -8.19 6.09 -9.80
N GLU A 17 -7.73 6.54 -10.96
CA GLU A 17 -7.65 5.72 -12.16
C GLU A 17 -6.67 4.57 -11.94
N GLY A 18 -7.10 3.32 -12.15
CA GLY A 18 -6.25 2.13 -12.03
C GLY A 18 -5.81 1.78 -10.62
N TRP A 19 -6.44 2.36 -9.57
CA TRP A 19 -6.14 2.03 -8.17
C TRP A 19 -6.20 0.52 -7.90
N ALA A 20 -7.28 -0.14 -8.31
CA ALA A 20 -7.50 -1.55 -8.02
C ALA A 20 -6.40 -2.45 -8.62
N GLU A 21 -5.95 -2.18 -9.84
CA GLU A 21 -4.87 -2.93 -10.48
C GLU A 21 -3.54 -2.74 -9.75
N ARG A 22 -3.24 -1.50 -9.34
CA ARG A 22 -2.04 -1.20 -8.55
C ARG A 22 -2.03 -1.94 -7.21
N VAL A 23 -3.16 -1.95 -6.49
CA VAL A 23 -3.29 -2.71 -5.22
C VAL A 23 -3.11 -4.20 -5.45
N ARG A 24 -3.75 -4.77 -6.47
CA ARG A 24 -3.59 -6.20 -6.82
C ARG A 24 -2.13 -6.53 -7.14
N ARG A 25 -1.42 -5.64 -7.83
CA ARG A 25 0.02 -5.82 -8.08
C ARG A 25 0.82 -5.81 -6.79
N ILE A 26 0.57 -4.87 -5.87
CA ILE A 26 1.24 -4.81 -4.56
C ILE A 26 0.99 -6.09 -3.76
N GLU A 27 -0.25 -6.57 -3.74
CA GLU A 27 -0.62 -7.83 -3.09
C GLU A 27 0.10 -9.02 -3.74
N SER A 28 0.17 -9.10 -5.07
CA SER A 28 0.88 -10.16 -5.79
C SER A 28 2.40 -10.19 -5.53
N LEU A 29 2.98 -9.07 -5.10
CA LEU A 29 4.39 -8.98 -4.69
C LEU A 29 4.63 -9.48 -3.25
N GLY A 30 3.58 -9.84 -2.52
CA GLY A 30 3.68 -10.40 -1.17
C GLY A 30 3.59 -9.39 -0.02
N TYR A 31 3.25 -8.12 -0.31
CA TYR A 31 3.01 -7.13 0.74
C TYR A 31 1.69 -7.40 1.45
N SER A 32 1.71 -7.33 2.78
CA SER A 32 0.52 -7.60 3.61
C SER A 32 -0.30 -6.34 3.92
N SER A 33 0.25 -5.15 3.67
CA SER A 33 -0.40 -3.89 4.00
C SER A 33 0.08 -2.77 3.09
N LEU A 34 -0.83 -1.87 2.74
CA LEU A 34 -0.59 -0.67 1.97
C LEU A 34 -0.99 0.55 2.80
N PHE A 35 -0.08 1.50 2.98
CA PHE A 35 -0.31 2.76 3.65
C PHE A 35 -0.44 3.88 2.61
N VAL A 36 -1.49 4.69 2.75
CA VAL A 36 -1.78 5.83 1.88
C VAL A 36 -1.87 7.07 2.77
N PRO A 37 -1.21 8.18 2.42
CA PRO A 37 -1.37 9.42 3.16
C PRO A 37 -2.79 9.93 3.01
N ASP A 38 -3.38 10.33 4.14
CA ASP A 38 -4.70 10.98 4.19
C ASP A 38 -4.64 12.46 3.75
N HIS A 39 -3.43 12.94 3.45
CA HIS A 39 -3.16 14.32 3.05
C HIS A 39 -2.32 14.35 1.77
N PHE A 40 -2.74 15.16 0.79
CA PHE A 40 -2.09 15.27 -0.52
C PHE A 40 -1.01 16.37 -0.59
N GLY A 41 -0.42 16.77 0.55
CA GLY A 41 0.48 17.94 0.64
C GLY A 41 1.85 17.64 1.27
N PRO A 42 2.78 18.62 1.27
CA PRO A 42 4.16 18.46 1.76
C PRO A 42 4.28 18.61 3.28
N GLN A 43 3.28 18.18 4.07
CA GLN A 43 3.31 18.32 5.53
C GLN A 43 4.41 17.48 6.17
#